data_AF-A0A7Y5D247-F1
#
_entry.id   AF-A0A7Y5D247-F1
#
_cell.length_a   1.000
_cell.length_b   1.000
_cell.length_c   1.000
_cell.angle_alpha   90.00
_cell.angle_beta   90.00
_cell.angle_gamma   90.00
#
_symmetry.space_group_name_H-M   'P 1'
#
loop_
_entity.id
_entity.type
_entity.pdbx_description
1 polymer ?
#
loop_
_entity_poly.entity_id
_entity_poly.type
_entity_poly.pdbx_seq_one_letter_code
_entity_poly.pdbx_strand_id
1 'polypeptide(L)'
;MKSNKRTITTLLSILFLTLALVVNGRASGNFTEDQLVVNFLSTGSGIDHKAKAKFQAYVKKFQKENIHKPNLTIEPWGKEGETKYIFDLSPLSVKEKDSFKKTITEMFKGNKRISVES
;
A
#
# COMPACT_ATOMS: atom_id res chain seq x y z
N MET A 1 54.81 -48.05 21.35
CA MET A 1 53.68 -48.78 21.99
C MET A 1 52.41 -47.98 21.76
N LYS A 2 51.39 -48.62 21.16
CA LYS A 2 50.16 -48.03 20.64
C LYS A 2 49.21 -47.68 21.79
N SER A 3 48.59 -46.50 21.78
CA SER A 3 47.37 -46.25 22.55
C SER A 3 46.48 -45.25 21.82
N ASN A 4 45.34 -45.76 21.38
CA ASN A 4 44.29 -45.12 20.62
C ASN A 4 43.17 -44.77 21.61
N LYS A 5 42.83 -43.50 21.79
CA LYS A 5 41.63 -43.12 22.57
C LYS A 5 40.95 -41.89 21.98
N ARG A 6 39.79 -42.19 21.38
CA ARG A 6 38.54 -41.40 21.40
C ARG A 6 38.33 -40.42 20.25
N THR A 7 37.89 -41.01 19.14
CA THR A 7 36.74 -40.58 18.33
C THR A 7 35.69 -39.83 19.17
N ILE A 8 35.80 -38.50 19.24
CA ILE A 8 34.75 -37.59 19.72
C ILE A 8 34.80 -36.37 18.81
N THR A 9 34.07 -36.42 17.69
CA THR A 9 33.54 -35.25 16.96
C THR A 9 32.64 -35.72 15.82
N THR A 10 31.74 -36.64 16.14
CA THR A 10 30.53 -36.85 15.34
C THR A 10 29.48 -35.84 15.80
N LEU A 11 28.75 -35.28 14.82
CA LEU A 11 27.46 -34.57 14.96
C LEU A 11 27.49 -33.07 15.28
N LEU A 12 28.14 -32.25 14.44
CA LEU A 12 27.81 -30.81 14.39
C LEU A 12 27.72 -30.26 12.96
N SER A 13 27.28 -31.09 12.00
CA SER A 13 27.20 -30.72 10.59
C SER A 13 25.87 -31.08 9.92
N ILE A 14 24.86 -31.48 10.69
CA ILE A 14 23.50 -31.76 10.17
C ILE A 14 22.47 -31.08 11.07
N LEU A 15 22.47 -29.74 11.12
CA LEU A 15 21.31 -28.96 11.57
C LEU A 15 21.38 -27.50 11.07
N PHE A 16 21.68 -27.30 9.79
CA PHE A 16 21.35 -26.08 9.07
C PHE A 16 20.74 -26.42 7.70
N LEU A 17 20.00 -27.53 7.66
CA LEU A 17 19.04 -27.81 6.61
C LEU A 17 17.65 -27.73 7.24
N THR A 18 16.79 -26.97 6.62
CA THR A 18 15.41 -26.61 7.00
C THR A 18 15.27 -25.30 7.79
N LEU A 19 14.43 -24.43 7.21
CA LEU A 19 13.79 -23.26 7.82
C LEU A 19 14.42 -21.87 7.58
N ALA A 20 14.47 -21.47 6.31
CA ALA A 20 14.15 -20.09 5.95
C ALA A 20 13.22 -20.08 4.75
N LEU A 21 11.93 -19.96 5.09
CA LEU A 21 10.82 -19.42 4.32
C LEU A 21 10.78 -19.70 2.81
N VAL A 22 9.78 -20.50 2.46
CA VAL A 22 8.87 -20.24 1.33
C VAL A 22 8.66 -18.73 1.22
N VAL A 23 9.39 -18.08 0.31
CA VAL A 23 9.08 -16.73 -0.14
C VAL A 23 7.83 -16.86 -1.00
N ASN A 24 6.67 -16.95 -0.34
CA ASN A 24 5.44 -16.49 -0.94
C ASN A 24 5.61 -14.99 -1.09
N GLY A 25 6.27 -14.59 -2.17
CA GLY A 25 6.23 -13.24 -2.70
C GLY A 25 4.79 -12.97 -3.12
N ARG A 26 3.94 -12.65 -2.13
CA ARG A 26 2.84 -11.74 -2.41
C ARG A 26 3.54 -10.51 -2.97
N ALA A 27 3.21 -10.13 -4.21
CA ALA A 27 3.57 -8.85 -4.75
C ALA A 27 2.99 -7.78 -3.82
N SER A 28 3.74 -7.44 -2.77
CA SER A 28 3.57 -6.20 -2.07
C SER A 28 3.99 -5.18 -3.11
N GLY A 29 3.02 -4.52 -3.75
CA GLY A 29 3.32 -3.35 -4.56
C GLY A 29 4.11 -2.42 -3.66
N ASN A 30 5.40 -2.23 -3.96
CA ASN A 30 6.21 -1.27 -3.24
C ASN A 30 5.69 0.10 -3.66
N PHE A 31 4.73 0.64 -2.91
CA PHE A 31 4.32 2.02 -3.07
C PHE A 31 5.55 2.90 -2.84
N THR A 32 5.86 3.74 -3.82
CA THR A 32 6.92 4.74 -3.64
C THR A 32 6.41 5.82 -2.69
N GLU A 33 7.32 6.57 -2.07
CA GLU A 33 6.96 7.73 -1.24
C GLU A 33 6.07 8.74 -2.02
N ASP A 34 6.18 8.74 -3.35
CA ASP A 34 5.42 9.61 -4.24
C ASP A 34 4.06 9.04 -4.67
N GLN A 35 3.67 7.85 -4.21
CA GLN A 35 2.38 7.27 -4.57
C GLN A 35 1.37 7.36 -3.43
N LEU A 36 0.11 7.56 -3.83
CA LEU A 36 -1.05 7.40 -2.97
C LEU A 36 -2.14 6.69 -3.76
N VAL A 37 -2.64 5.59 -3.23
CA VAL A 37 -3.74 4.83 -3.82
C VAL A 37 -4.97 4.92 -2.92
N VAL A 38 -6.11 5.24 -3.54
CA VAL A 38 -7.42 5.26 -2.89
C VAL A 38 -8.33 4.26 -3.61
N ASN A 39 -8.69 3.19 -2.94
CA ASN A 39 -9.56 2.14 -3.48
C ASN A 39 -10.98 2.30 -2.94
N PHE A 40 -11.95 2.52 -3.81
CA PHE A 40 -13.37 2.43 -3.48
C PHE A 40 -13.84 0.99 -3.71
N LEU A 41 -14.35 0.37 -2.65
CA LEU A 41 -14.74 -1.03 -2.61
C LEU A 41 -16.26 -1.16 -2.45
N SER A 42 -16.83 -2.21 -3.03
CA SER A 42 -18.19 -2.63 -2.74
C SER A 42 -18.21 -3.83 -1.79
N THR A 43 -19.25 -3.91 -0.98
CA THR A 43 -19.58 -5.09 -0.15
C THR A 43 -20.89 -5.75 -0.61
N GLY A 44 -21.20 -5.65 -1.91
CA GLY A 44 -22.43 -6.19 -2.52
C GLY A 44 -23.63 -5.23 -2.51
N SER A 45 -23.40 -3.93 -2.33
CA SER A 45 -24.45 -2.90 -2.31
C SER A 45 -23.96 -1.56 -2.86
N GLY A 46 -23.09 -1.58 -3.87
CA GLY A 46 -22.46 -0.37 -4.39
C GLY A 46 -21.20 0.05 -3.65
N ILE A 47 -20.67 1.21 -4.00
CA ILE A 47 -19.64 1.90 -3.22
C ILE A 47 -20.27 2.94 -2.27
N ASP A 48 -19.46 3.53 -1.40
CA ASP A 48 -19.87 4.73 -0.66
C ASP A 48 -19.84 5.96 -1.59
N HIS A 49 -20.97 6.22 -2.26
CA HIS A 49 -21.10 7.34 -3.20
C HIS A 49 -20.93 8.71 -2.54
N LYS A 50 -21.34 8.87 -1.27
CA LYS A 50 -21.18 10.12 -0.54
C LYS A 50 -19.71 10.41 -0.26
N ALA A 51 -18.97 9.38 0.17
CA ALA A 51 -17.53 9.49 0.36
C ALA A 51 -16.79 9.75 -0.97
N LYS A 52 -17.23 9.14 -2.08
CA LYS A 52 -16.69 9.43 -3.43
C LYS A 52 -16.92 10.88 -3.85
N ALA A 53 -18.11 11.43 -3.63
CA ALA A 53 -18.36 12.83 -3.91
C ALA A 53 -17.49 13.78 -3.05
N LYS A 54 -17.34 13.48 -1.76
CA LYS A 54 -16.46 14.23 -0.84
C LYS A 54 -14.99 14.17 -1.30
N PHE A 55 -14.53 12.99 -1.70
CA PHE A 55 -13.20 12.77 -2.26
C PHE A 55 -12.97 13.64 -3.51
N GLN A 56 -13.87 13.55 -4.49
CA GLN A 56 -13.76 14.29 -5.75
C GLN A 56 -13.78 15.80 -5.53
N ALA A 57 -14.63 16.28 -4.61
CA ALA A 57 -14.66 17.69 -4.23
C ALA A 57 -13.33 18.15 -3.63
N TYR A 58 -12.74 17.34 -2.74
CA TYR A 58 -11.42 17.64 -2.18
C TYR A 58 -10.32 17.67 -3.25
N VAL A 59 -10.23 16.65 -4.11
CA VAL A 59 -9.20 16.59 -5.16
C VAL A 59 -9.32 17.80 -6.09
N LYS A 60 -10.55 18.15 -6.51
CA LYS A 60 -10.81 19.33 -7.34
C LYS A 60 -10.42 20.63 -6.64
N LYS A 61 -10.73 20.75 -5.35
CA LYS A 61 -10.35 21.91 -4.53
C LYS A 61 -8.83 22.02 -4.42
N PHE A 62 -8.15 20.92 -4.09
CA PHE A 62 -6.70 20.86 -3.97
C PHE A 62 -6.01 21.29 -5.27
N GLN A 63 -6.44 20.76 -6.42
CA GLN A 63 -5.90 21.14 -7.73
C GLN A 63 -6.19 22.59 -8.14
N LYS A 64 -7.19 23.24 -7.53
CA LYS A 64 -7.50 24.66 -7.77
C LYS A 64 -6.65 25.58 -6.88
N GLU A 65 -6.40 25.17 -5.64
CA GLU A 65 -5.76 26.01 -4.63
C GLU A 65 -4.24 25.90 -4.62
N ASN A 66 -3.68 24.80 -5.12
CA ASN A 66 -2.25 24.55 -5.13
C ASN A 66 -1.65 24.75 -6.52
N ILE A 67 -0.39 25.19 -6.54
CA ILE A 67 0.37 25.41 -7.77
C ILE A 67 0.69 24.06 -8.42
N HIS A 68 1.19 23.12 -7.61
CA HIS A 68 1.50 21.77 -8.05
C HIS A 68 0.26 20.89 -7.99
N LYS A 69 0.13 20.00 -8.99
CA LYS A 69 -1.03 19.11 -9.12
C LYS A 69 -0.53 17.67 -9.21
N PRO A 70 -1.13 16.75 -8.44
CA PRO A 70 -0.80 15.34 -8.60
C PRO A 70 -1.35 14.84 -9.93
N ASN A 71 -0.59 13.95 -10.58
CA ASN A 71 -1.10 13.21 -11.72
C ASN A 71 -2.05 12.13 -11.20
N LEU A 72 -3.17 11.91 -11.89
CA LEU A 72 -4.20 10.96 -11.46
C LEU A 72 -4.51 9.95 -12.56
N THR A 73 -4.37 8.67 -12.21
CA THR A 73 -4.88 7.54 -12.99
C THR A 73 -6.11 6.96 -12.28
N ILE A 74 -7.17 6.70 -13.05
CA ILE A 74 -8.43 6.14 -12.54
C ILE A 74 -8.65 4.79 -13.20
N GLU A 75 -8.75 3.73 -12.39
CA GLU A 75 -8.96 2.36 -12.83
C GLU A 75 -10.27 1.80 -12.24
N PRO A 76 -11.40 1.87 -12.97
CA PRO A 76 -12.59 1.10 -12.63
C PRO A 76 -12.29 -0.40 -12.74
N TRP A 77 -12.72 -1.20 -11.76
CA TRP A 77 -12.43 -2.64 -11.77
C TRP A 77 -13.65 -3.53 -11.43
N GLY A 78 -14.76 -2.94 -10.97
CA GLY A 78 -15.97 -3.67 -10.62
C GLY A 78 -17.24 -3.09 -11.25
N LYS A 79 -18.35 -3.81 -11.10
CA LYS A 79 -19.65 -3.47 -11.71
C LYS A 79 -20.46 -2.49 -10.85
N GLU A 80 -20.13 -2.36 -9.58
CA GLU A 80 -20.90 -1.61 -8.59
C GLU A 80 -20.28 -0.23 -8.28
N GLY A 81 -19.35 0.21 -9.15
CA GLY A 81 -18.67 1.49 -9.07
C GLY A 81 -17.31 1.42 -8.39
N GLU A 82 -16.78 0.22 -8.12
CA GLU A 82 -15.47 0.04 -7.55
C GLU A 82 -14.39 0.63 -8.45
N THR A 83 -13.58 1.49 -7.85
CA THR A 83 -12.63 2.34 -8.58
C THR A 83 -11.36 2.47 -7.76
N LYS A 84 -10.21 2.26 -8.40
CA LYS A 84 -8.90 2.58 -7.84
C LYS A 84 -8.45 3.94 -8.40
N TYR A 85 -8.06 4.84 -7.51
CA TYR A 85 -7.43 6.12 -7.85
C TYR A 85 -5.96 6.02 -7.48
N ILE A 86 -5.08 6.20 -8.46
CA ILE A 86 -3.63 6.16 -8.27
C ILE A 86 -3.11 7.57 -8.51
N PHE A 87 -2.59 8.20 -7.46
CA PHE A 87 -1.93 9.49 -7.55
C PHE A 87 -0.43 9.32 -7.62
N ASP A 88 0.17 10.00 -8.59
CA ASP A 88 1.58 10.34 -8.59
C ASP A 88 1.74 11.76 -8.03
N LEU A 89 2.39 11.82 -6.87
CA LEU A 89 2.61 13.00 -6.05
C LEU A 89 4.01 13.58 -6.26
N SER A 90 4.83 13.02 -7.16
CA SER A 90 6.18 13.54 -7.46
C SER A 90 6.20 15.02 -7.89
N PRO A 91 5.14 15.59 -8.51
CA PRO A 91 5.12 17.02 -8.83
C PRO A 91 4.91 17.92 -7.61
N LEU A 92 4.45 17.38 -6.47
CA LEU A 92 4.12 18.15 -5.27
C LEU A 92 5.37 18.45 -4.44
N SER A 93 5.39 19.60 -3.77
CA SER A 93 6.35 19.82 -2.69
C SER A 93 6.11 18.84 -1.54
N VAL A 94 7.14 18.62 -0.70
CA VAL A 94 7.04 17.75 0.49
C VAL A 94 5.85 18.13 1.38
N LYS A 95 5.66 19.43 1.62
CA LYS A 95 4.54 19.95 2.43
C LYS A 95 3.18 19.68 1.80
N GLU A 96 3.06 19.85 0.48
CA GLU A 96 1.82 19.56 -0.26
C GLU A 96 1.52 18.06 -0.24
N LYS A 97 2.56 17.22 -0.42
CA LYS A 97 2.45 15.75 -0.35
C LYS A 97 1.94 15.28 1.01
N ASP A 98 2.57 15.75 2.09
CA ASP A 98 2.17 15.39 3.46
C ASP A 98 0.75 15.83 3.78
N SER A 99 0.41 17.08 3.42
CA SER A 99 -0.94 17.60 3.60
C SER A 99 -1.97 16.80 2.80
N PHE A 100 -1.61 16.39 1.57
CA PHE A 100 -2.50 15.64 0.69
C PHE A 100 -2.78 14.24 1.23
N LYS A 101 -1.72 13.49 1.55
CA LYS A 101 -1.80 12.15 2.14
C LYS A 101 -2.56 12.17 3.46
N LYS A 102 -2.18 13.07 4.38
CA LYS A 102 -2.83 13.20 5.69
C LYS A 102 -4.33 13.48 5.57
N THR A 103 -4.71 14.44 4.73
CA THR A 103 -6.12 14.82 4.58
C THR A 103 -6.96 13.67 4.05
N ILE A 104 -6.48 12.92 3.05
CA ILE A 104 -7.20 11.77 2.49
C ILE A 104 -7.30 10.64 3.52
N THR A 105 -6.20 10.30 4.18
CA THR A 105 -6.18 9.26 5.22
C THR A 105 -7.14 9.58 6.36
N GLU A 106 -7.15 10.82 6.84
CA GLU A 106 -8.08 11.27 7.87
C GLU A 106 -9.54 11.30 7.38
N MET A 107 -9.76 11.70 6.12
CA MET A 107 -11.10 11.77 5.51
C MET A 107 -11.84 10.43 5.54
N PHE A 108 -11.10 9.32 5.40
CA PHE A 108 -11.65 7.97 5.32
C PHE A 108 -11.29 7.07 6.50
N LYS A 109 -10.72 7.64 7.58
CA LYS A 109 -10.41 6.89 8.79
C LYS A 109 -11.66 6.18 9.33
N GLY A 110 -11.59 4.85 9.41
CA GLY A 110 -12.70 4.01 9.87
C GLY A 110 -13.76 3.68 8.81
N ASN A 111 -13.65 4.17 7.57
CA ASN A 111 -14.52 3.76 6.49
C ASN A 111 -14.12 2.37 5.98
N LYS A 112 -15.03 1.39 6.04
CA LYS A 112 -14.77 0.00 5.62
C LYS A 112 -14.87 -0.23 4.11
N ARG A 113 -15.34 0.76 3.34
CA ARG A 113 -15.55 0.70 1.88
C ARG A 113 -14.49 1.47 1.12
N ILE A 114 -13.48 2.00 1.81
CA ILE A 114 -12.39 2.77 1.22
C ILE A 114 -11.06 2.34 1.85
N SER A 115 -10.10 1.94 1.02
CA SER A 115 -8.71 1.73 1.43
C SER A 115 -7.85 2.91 0.97
N VAL A 116 -6.91 3.33 1.82
CA VAL A 116 -5.92 4.36 1.51
C VAL A 116 -4.54 3.76 1.78
N GLU A 117 -3.69 3.75 0.75
CA GLU A 117 -2.36 3.13 0.76
C GLU A 117 -1.34 4.16 0.24
N SER A 118 -0.26 4.43 0.97
CA SER A 118 0.63 5.57 0.72
C SER A 118 2.05 5.36 1.17
#